data_AF-A0A926CTH5-F1
#
_entry.id   AF-A0A926CTH5-F1
#
_cell.length_a   1.000
_cell.length_b   1.000
_cell.length_c   1.000
_cell.angle_alpha   90.00
_cell.angle_beta   90.00
_cell.angle_gamma   90.00
#
_symmetry.space_group_name_H-M   'P 1'
#
loop_
_entity.id
_entity.type
_entity.pdbx_description
1 polymer ?
#
loop_
_entity_poly.entity_id
_entity_poly.type
_entity_poly.pdbx_seq_one_letter_code
_entity_poly.pdbx_strand_id
1 'polypeptide(L)'
;MVHRKISLIVLILALILPGCGGDAAQETGSLPTLVEFPTDLPSNTPGITPTTALPTSTPAVTMTSSFTPTVTASLTASLTFTPSNTTPPRPTSTFTLTRTFTPAPATLTPEISNTPDTPQIISFQASSTTAVGGGTVELTWEAAGDIARIDRLNQLGQVVQTFSVTPSGQLPVTIPANEGSTITYRLAITRGSQEVTSTLTITVSGGAANCSINWFFGNEFAPPEVGCPTAVASQVAGVYQPFQTGRMIYLQSTNKIYTLVEAGGVLTEGAVTENTNGWDGTSTYQSSGCGNPPGSGLFEPQQMFVWLYCQTMGPGGLWNTVLGFGTTAADNSQRTIQLDSSGALYVDVPGGAVYRLPPVPAGQLSSTWKKIK
;
A
#
# COMPACT_ATOMS: atom_id res chain seq x y z
N MET A 1 23.95 -50.90 20.19
CA MET A 1 22.82 -51.54 19.49
C MET A 1 21.58 -51.40 20.35
N VAL A 2 20.75 -50.38 20.11
CA VAL A 2 19.48 -50.17 20.81
C VAL A 2 18.44 -49.87 19.73
N HIS A 3 17.57 -50.85 19.46
CA HIS A 3 16.44 -50.69 18.54
C HIS A 3 15.23 -50.16 19.33
N ARG A 4 14.86 -48.91 19.09
CA ARG A 4 13.61 -48.32 19.60
C ARG A 4 12.51 -48.47 18.54
N LYS A 5 11.45 -49.15 18.95
CA LYS A 5 10.16 -49.31 18.27
C LYS A 5 9.48 -47.94 18.12
N ILE A 6 8.99 -47.62 16.93
CA ILE A 6 8.04 -46.52 16.71
C ILE A 6 6.75 -47.14 16.14
N SER A 7 5.68 -46.91 16.90
CA SER A 7 4.32 -47.40 16.67
C SER A 7 3.69 -46.79 15.43
N LEU A 8 3.06 -47.65 14.63
CA LEU A 8 2.17 -47.33 13.53
C LEU A 8 0.80 -46.92 14.11
N ILE A 9 0.41 -45.65 13.98
CA ILE A 9 -0.96 -45.19 14.25
C ILE A 9 -1.74 -45.26 12.93
N VAL A 10 -2.62 -46.24 12.85
CA VAL A 10 -3.70 -46.35 11.87
C VAL A 10 -4.89 -45.61 12.46
N LEU A 11 -5.29 -44.48 11.88
CA LEU A 11 -6.59 -43.87 12.18
C LEU A 11 -7.44 -43.81 10.91
N ILE A 12 -8.45 -44.66 10.94
CA ILE A 12 -9.54 -44.85 10.00
C ILE A 12 -10.41 -43.59 10.00
N LEU A 13 -10.57 -42.92 8.85
CA LEU A 13 -11.61 -41.92 8.64
C LEU A 13 -12.64 -42.48 7.65
N ALA A 14 -13.86 -42.63 8.16
CA ALA A 14 -15.00 -43.22 7.49
C ALA A 14 -15.53 -42.34 6.36
N LEU A 15 -15.60 -42.90 5.15
CA LEU A 15 -16.37 -42.38 4.02
C LEU A 15 -17.85 -42.78 4.21
N ILE A 16 -18.73 -41.79 4.40
CA ILE A 16 -20.19 -41.98 4.36
C ILE A 16 -20.72 -41.38 3.05
N LEU A 17 -21.16 -42.31 2.21
CA LEU A 17 -22.18 -42.35 1.13
C LEU A 17 -22.78 -41.06 0.49
N PRO A 18 -23.19 -41.16 -0.79
CA PRO A 18 -23.75 -40.08 -1.60
C PRO A 18 -25.25 -39.87 -1.34
N GLY A 19 -25.66 -38.61 -1.19
CA GLY A 19 -27.06 -38.19 -1.07
C GLY A 19 -27.64 -37.71 -2.40
N CYS A 20 -28.80 -38.28 -2.73
CA CYS A 20 -29.61 -38.12 -3.92
C CYS A 20 -29.97 -36.68 -4.33
N GLY A 21 -30.03 -36.47 -5.65
CA GLY A 21 -31.25 -36.13 -6.37
C GLY A 21 -31.96 -34.83 -6.01
N GLY A 22 -31.70 -33.79 -6.80
CA GLY A 22 -32.56 -32.62 -6.91
C GLY A 22 -32.61 -32.18 -8.36
N ASP A 23 -33.74 -32.46 -9.02
CA ASP A 23 -34.11 -31.96 -10.34
C ASP A 23 -33.99 -30.43 -10.41
N ALA A 24 -33.09 -29.93 -11.25
CA ALA A 24 -33.08 -28.55 -11.69
C ALA A 24 -33.63 -28.51 -13.12
N ALA A 25 -34.84 -27.97 -13.23
CA ALA A 25 -35.50 -27.67 -14.49
C ALA A 25 -34.58 -26.83 -15.40
N GLN A 26 -34.45 -27.29 -16.66
CA GLN A 26 -33.90 -26.49 -17.75
C GLN A 26 -34.83 -25.32 -18.03
N GLU A 27 -34.44 -24.12 -17.59
CA GLU A 27 -34.99 -22.88 -18.10
C GLU A 27 -34.22 -22.53 -19.39
N THR A 28 -34.83 -22.84 -20.53
CA THR A 28 -34.37 -22.39 -21.85
C THR A 28 -34.64 -20.89 -21.97
N GLY A 29 -33.71 -20.07 -21.49
CA GLY A 29 -33.67 -18.63 -21.76
C GLY A 29 -33.32 -18.40 -23.23
N SER A 30 -34.28 -17.88 -24.00
CA SER A 30 -34.08 -17.40 -25.36
C SER A 30 -33.01 -16.32 -25.40
N LEU A 31 -31.99 -16.50 -26.25
CA LEU A 31 -30.96 -15.51 -26.53
C LEU A 31 -31.59 -14.18 -27.00
N PRO A 32 -31.12 -13.02 -26.49
CA PRO A 32 -31.55 -11.74 -27.01
C PRO A 32 -31.03 -11.54 -28.44
N THR A 33 -31.95 -11.04 -29.26
CA THR A 33 -31.79 -10.55 -30.63
C THR A 33 -30.53 -9.71 -30.80
N LEU A 34 -29.72 -10.10 -31.78
CA LEU A 34 -28.58 -9.36 -32.30
C LEU A 34 -29.03 -7.97 -32.77
N VAL A 35 -28.59 -6.93 -32.07
CA VAL A 35 -28.73 -5.54 -32.53
C VAL A 35 -27.61 -5.28 -33.54
N GLU A 36 -27.96 -5.24 -34.83
CA GLU A 36 -27.10 -4.70 -35.87
C GLU A 36 -26.94 -3.19 -35.66
N PHE A 37 -25.71 -2.75 -35.48
CA PHE A 37 -25.36 -1.34 -35.51
C PHE A 37 -25.10 -0.91 -36.97
N PRO A 38 -25.71 0.18 -37.44
CA PRO A 38 -25.38 0.75 -38.75
C PRO A 38 -23.92 1.18 -38.80
N THR A 39 -23.23 0.71 -39.82
CA THR A 39 -21.86 1.09 -40.17
C THR A 39 -21.90 2.45 -40.86
N ASP A 40 -21.77 3.52 -40.09
CA ASP A 40 -21.49 4.84 -40.64
C ASP A 40 -19.97 5.09 -40.61
N LEU A 41 -19.35 4.91 -41.76
CA LEU A 41 -18.02 5.45 -42.09
C LEU A 41 -18.19 6.92 -42.51
N PRO A 42 -17.72 7.90 -41.72
CA PRO A 42 -17.24 9.14 -42.27
C PRO A 42 -15.73 9.06 -42.46
N SER A 43 -15.33 8.77 -43.70
CA SER A 43 -14.05 9.20 -44.24
C SER A 43 -14.03 10.73 -44.24
N ASN A 44 -13.23 11.33 -43.36
CA ASN A 44 -12.74 12.68 -43.55
C ASN A 44 -11.31 12.75 -43.01
N THR A 45 -10.39 12.75 -43.97
CA THR A 45 -8.99 13.12 -43.82
C THR A 45 -8.87 14.65 -43.85
N PRO A 46 -8.38 15.30 -42.79
CA PRO A 46 -7.70 16.58 -42.93
C PRO A 46 -6.19 16.31 -42.89
N GLY A 47 -5.57 16.36 -44.05
CA GLY A 47 -4.12 16.50 -44.15
C GLY A 47 -3.72 17.88 -43.67
N ILE A 48 -3.06 17.94 -42.51
CA ILE A 48 -2.30 19.11 -42.10
C ILE A 48 -0.85 18.69 -41.88
N THR A 49 -0.01 19.11 -42.82
CA THR A 49 1.44 19.08 -42.73
C THR A 49 1.90 20.13 -41.72
N PRO A 50 2.53 19.77 -40.59
CA PRO A 50 3.23 20.78 -39.80
C PRO A 50 4.58 21.06 -40.44
N THR A 51 4.68 22.21 -41.11
CA THR A 51 5.97 22.85 -41.40
C THR A 51 6.57 23.32 -40.08
N THR A 52 7.55 22.58 -39.57
CA THR A 52 8.36 23.01 -38.42
C THR A 52 9.28 24.15 -38.84
N ALA A 53 8.82 25.38 -38.63
CA ALA A 53 9.70 26.54 -38.59
C ALA A 53 10.57 26.44 -37.33
N LEU A 54 11.88 26.60 -37.52
CA LEU A 54 12.89 26.68 -36.49
C LEU A 54 12.93 28.10 -35.90
N PRO A 55 12.54 28.33 -34.63
CA PRO A 55 12.93 29.54 -33.94
C PRO A 55 14.27 29.32 -33.24
N THR A 56 15.34 29.79 -33.88
CA THR A 56 16.59 30.12 -33.20
C THR A 56 16.40 31.45 -32.48
N SER A 57 16.25 31.42 -31.16
CA SER A 57 16.44 32.61 -30.33
C SER A 57 17.05 32.22 -29.00
N THR A 58 18.38 32.31 -28.96
CA THR A 58 19.17 32.43 -27.74
C THR A 58 19.07 33.87 -27.25
N PRO A 59 18.59 34.08 -26.02
CA PRO A 59 19.26 35.04 -25.16
C PRO A 59 19.76 34.35 -23.89
N ALA A 60 21.06 34.49 -23.68
CA ALA A 60 21.73 34.22 -22.42
C ALA A 60 21.30 35.28 -21.40
N VAL A 61 20.70 34.84 -20.30
CA VAL A 61 20.70 35.61 -19.05
C VAL A 61 21.13 34.67 -17.93
N THR A 62 22.41 34.77 -17.57
CA THR A 62 22.96 34.18 -16.37
C THR A 62 22.45 34.96 -15.17
N MET A 63 21.40 34.47 -14.52
CA MET A 63 21.01 34.92 -13.18
C MET A 63 21.83 34.14 -12.16
N THR A 64 22.96 34.71 -11.73
CA THR A 64 23.73 34.22 -10.59
C THR A 64 23.01 34.65 -9.31
N SER A 65 22.05 33.84 -8.83
CA SER A 65 21.52 34.00 -7.48
C SER A 65 22.52 33.39 -6.48
N SER A 66 23.40 34.25 -5.96
CA SER A 66 24.17 33.94 -4.76
C SER A 66 23.22 34.00 -3.56
N PHE A 67 22.62 32.85 -3.22
CA PHE A 67 22.05 32.68 -1.90
C PHE A 67 23.20 32.48 -0.92
N THR A 68 23.52 33.54 -0.19
CA THR A 68 24.33 33.44 1.03
C THR A 68 23.53 32.58 2.02
N PRO A 69 24.07 31.45 2.50
CA PRO A 69 23.40 30.70 3.57
C PRO A 69 23.44 31.56 4.83
N THR A 70 22.31 32.18 5.17
CA THR A 70 22.10 32.65 6.53
C THR A 70 22.05 31.42 7.41
N VAL A 71 23.08 31.26 8.23
CA VAL A 71 23.15 30.27 9.30
C VAL A 71 21.99 30.56 10.27
N THR A 72 20.86 29.90 10.08
CA THR A 72 19.83 29.84 11.11
C THR A 72 20.37 28.91 12.18
N ALA A 73 20.74 29.47 13.32
CA ALA A 73 21.13 28.71 14.50
C ALA A 73 20.00 27.74 14.87
N SER A 74 20.25 26.45 14.69
CA SER A 74 19.42 25.40 15.27
C SER A 74 19.71 25.38 16.76
N LEU A 75 18.74 25.83 17.56
CA LEU A 75 18.75 25.64 19.01
C LEU A 75 18.64 24.15 19.27
N THR A 76 19.79 23.50 19.41
CA THR A 76 19.86 22.16 20.02
C THR A 76 19.53 22.35 21.48
N ALA A 77 18.36 21.88 21.92
CA ALA A 77 18.05 21.75 23.33
C ALA A 77 18.97 20.66 23.92
N SER A 78 20.16 21.06 24.34
CA SER A 78 21.01 20.23 25.20
C SER A 78 20.51 20.40 26.63
N LEU A 79 19.91 19.35 27.18
CA LEU A 79 19.59 19.26 28.60
C LEU A 79 20.89 19.22 29.40
N THR A 80 21.42 20.40 29.71
CA THR A 80 22.50 20.55 30.68
C THR A 80 21.86 20.56 32.05
N PHE A 81 22.03 19.46 32.80
CA PHE A 81 21.69 19.43 34.22
C PHE A 81 22.63 20.36 34.97
N THR A 82 22.17 21.57 35.25
CA THR A 82 22.81 22.45 36.23
C THR A 82 22.39 21.99 37.63
N PRO A 83 23.31 21.59 38.53
CA PRO A 83 22.96 21.34 39.91
C PRO A 83 22.58 22.69 40.56
N SER A 84 21.27 22.93 40.71
CA SER A 84 20.78 24.06 41.51
C SER A 84 20.94 23.71 42.98
N ASN A 85 22.00 24.23 43.58
CA ASN A 85 22.24 24.23 45.01
C ASN A 85 21.22 25.18 45.65
N THR A 86 20.01 24.66 45.87
CA THR A 86 18.90 25.42 46.48
C THR A 86 18.93 25.14 47.96
N THR A 87 19.26 26.18 48.73
CA THR A 87 19.26 26.20 50.19
C THR A 87 17.95 25.65 50.77
N PRO A 88 18.01 24.87 51.86
CA PRO A 88 16.83 24.31 52.50
C PRO A 88 15.92 25.43 53.05
N PRO A 89 14.59 25.33 52.87
CA PRO A 89 13.67 26.30 53.43
C PRO A 89 13.71 26.25 54.96
N ARG A 90 13.86 27.44 55.55
CA ARG A 90 13.74 27.71 56.99
C ARG A 90 12.36 27.24 57.48
N PRO A 91 12.29 26.44 58.56
CA PRO A 91 11.00 26.05 59.13
C PRO A 91 10.32 27.28 59.72
N THR A 92 9.22 27.68 59.10
CA THR A 92 8.31 28.68 59.68
C THR A 92 7.22 27.90 60.38
N SER A 93 7.23 27.93 61.72
CA SER A 93 6.20 27.30 62.56
C SER A 93 4.90 28.10 62.47
N THR A 94 4.11 27.81 61.45
CA THR A 94 2.74 28.32 61.35
C THR A 94 1.85 27.41 62.19
N PHE A 95 1.48 27.90 63.38
CA PHE A 95 0.42 27.28 64.19
C PHE A 95 -0.87 27.28 63.39
N THR A 96 -1.20 26.13 62.82
CA THR A 96 -2.49 25.89 62.16
C THR A 96 -3.39 25.25 63.20
N LEU A 97 -4.45 25.96 63.62
CA LEU A 97 -5.46 25.42 64.52
C LEU A 97 -6.18 24.26 63.81
N THR A 98 -5.83 23.03 64.17
CA THR A 98 -6.55 21.83 63.76
C THR A 98 -7.93 21.86 64.41
N ARG A 99 -8.94 22.37 63.70
CA ARG A 99 -10.33 22.08 64.06
C ARG A 99 -10.58 20.62 63.74
N THR A 100 -10.61 19.79 64.76
CA THR A 100 -11.16 18.44 64.69
C THR A 100 -12.65 18.58 64.40
N PHE A 101 -13.01 18.57 63.12
CA PHE A 101 -14.39 18.36 62.71
C PHE A 101 -14.68 16.87 62.88
N THR A 102 -15.43 16.54 63.93
CA THR A 102 -16.10 15.26 64.07
C THR A 102 -16.93 15.04 62.80
N PRO A 103 -16.65 14.00 61.99
CA PRO A 103 -17.46 13.72 60.81
C PRO A 103 -18.88 13.38 61.27
N ALA A 104 -19.82 14.28 60.99
CA ALA A 104 -21.23 13.94 61.06
C ALA A 104 -21.48 12.79 60.07
N PRO A 105 -22.29 11.78 60.43
CA PRO A 105 -22.58 10.67 59.54
C PRO A 105 -23.17 11.21 58.24
N ALA A 106 -22.38 11.14 57.16
CA ALA A 106 -22.84 11.47 55.81
C ALA A 106 -23.95 10.49 55.47
N THR A 107 -25.18 10.95 55.61
CA THR A 107 -26.35 10.22 55.13
C THR A 107 -26.28 10.33 53.63
N LEU A 108 -25.78 9.29 52.95
CA LEU A 108 -25.74 9.19 51.49
C LEU A 108 -27.19 9.12 51.00
N THR A 109 -27.84 10.28 50.87
CA THR A 109 -29.09 10.37 50.12
C THR A 109 -28.71 10.14 48.66
N PRO A 110 -29.20 9.08 48.00
CA PRO A 110 -28.95 8.89 46.58
C PRO A 110 -29.52 10.11 45.86
N GLU A 111 -28.65 10.89 45.22
CA GLU A 111 -29.10 11.94 44.32
C GLU A 111 -29.79 11.24 43.15
N ILE A 112 -31.08 11.51 42.98
CA ILE A 112 -31.88 10.98 41.88
C ILE A 112 -31.39 11.68 40.62
N SER A 113 -30.37 11.12 39.98
CA SER A 113 -29.95 11.54 38.65
C SER A 113 -31.04 11.15 37.68
N ASN A 114 -31.78 12.13 37.16
CA ASN A 114 -32.75 11.99 36.07
C ASN A 114 -32.03 11.55 34.80
N THR A 115 -31.65 10.28 34.75
CA THR A 115 -31.06 9.66 33.57
C THR A 115 -32.21 9.44 32.59
N PRO A 116 -32.17 10.00 31.36
CA PRO A 116 -33.26 9.85 30.40
C PRO A 116 -33.61 8.38 30.15
N ASP A 117 -34.88 8.02 30.07
CA ASP A 117 -35.29 6.61 29.82
C ASP A 117 -34.92 6.12 28.41
N THR A 118 -34.51 7.00 27.51
CA THR A 118 -34.10 6.69 26.13
C THR A 118 -32.59 6.86 25.95
N PRO A 119 -31.95 6.07 25.07
CA PRO A 119 -30.53 6.27 24.78
C PRO A 119 -30.34 7.60 24.02
N GLN A 120 -29.29 8.33 24.36
CA GLN A 120 -28.97 9.62 23.74
C GLN A 120 -27.48 9.73 23.43
N ILE A 121 -27.14 10.20 22.24
CA ILE A 121 -25.78 10.60 21.86
C ILE A 121 -25.68 12.11 22.05
N ILE A 122 -24.83 12.53 22.99
CA ILE A 122 -24.61 13.94 23.33
C ILE A 122 -23.57 14.53 22.38
N SER A 123 -22.48 13.80 22.14
CA SER A 123 -21.46 14.18 21.16
C SER A 123 -20.80 12.95 20.53
N PHE A 124 -20.42 13.08 19.25
CA PHE A 124 -19.55 12.14 18.56
C PHE A 124 -18.71 12.90 17.54
N GLN A 125 -17.41 13.04 17.80
CA GLN A 125 -16.49 13.89 17.04
C GLN A 125 -15.17 13.14 16.80
N ALA A 126 -14.39 13.65 15.86
CA ALA A 126 -13.01 13.25 15.65
C ALA A 126 -12.09 14.44 15.87
N SER A 127 -10.85 14.17 16.28
CA SER A 127 -9.78 15.17 16.33
C SER A 127 -9.50 15.81 14.96
N SER A 128 -9.79 15.09 13.87
CA SER A 128 -9.81 15.61 12.51
C SER A 128 -10.82 14.88 11.63
N THR A 129 -11.53 15.62 10.78
CA THR A 129 -12.37 15.06 9.70
C THR A 129 -11.57 14.74 8.43
N THR A 130 -10.26 14.98 8.46
CA THR A 130 -9.37 14.85 7.31
C THR A 130 -8.01 14.33 7.76
N ALA A 131 -7.60 13.15 7.28
CA ALA A 131 -6.39 12.48 7.76
C ALA A 131 -5.69 11.66 6.67
N VAL A 132 -4.36 11.56 6.74
CA VAL A 132 -3.57 10.73 5.83
C VAL A 132 -3.81 9.25 6.09
N GLY A 133 -3.87 8.44 5.03
CA GLY A 133 -3.89 6.98 5.16
C GLY A 133 -2.68 6.49 5.98
N GLY A 134 -2.92 5.62 6.96
CA GLY A 134 -1.93 5.19 7.94
C GLY A 134 -1.76 6.13 9.14
N GLY A 135 -2.31 7.35 9.09
CA GLY A 135 -2.35 8.27 10.22
C GLY A 135 -3.32 7.82 11.32
N THR A 136 -3.23 8.43 12.49
CA THR A 136 -4.13 8.18 13.63
C THR A 136 -5.08 9.36 13.80
N VAL A 137 -6.37 9.06 13.99
CA VAL A 137 -7.41 10.01 14.40
C VAL A 137 -7.96 9.57 15.75
N GLU A 138 -8.22 10.52 16.65
CA GLU A 138 -8.86 10.23 17.92
C GLU A 138 -10.36 10.49 17.80
N LEU A 139 -11.16 9.46 18.03
CA LEU A 139 -12.62 9.58 18.14
C LEU A 139 -12.95 9.94 19.59
N THR A 140 -13.84 10.91 19.80
CA THR A 140 -14.32 11.30 21.13
C THR A 140 -15.83 11.30 21.13
N TRP A 141 -16.44 10.72 22.16
CA TRP A 141 -17.89 10.68 22.28
C TRP A 141 -18.36 10.78 23.73
N GLU A 142 -19.60 11.22 23.86
CA GLU A 142 -20.33 11.25 25.11
C GLU A 142 -21.78 10.86 24.83
N ALA A 143 -22.31 9.92 25.62
CA ALA A 143 -23.66 9.41 25.45
C ALA A 143 -24.24 8.92 26.77
N ALA A 144 -25.58 8.91 26.84
CA ALA A 144 -26.35 8.26 27.89
C ALA A 144 -26.94 6.95 27.36
N GLY A 145 -26.43 5.81 27.83
CA GLY A 145 -26.90 4.48 27.50
C GLY A 145 -26.26 3.40 28.36
N ASP A 146 -26.59 2.14 28.10
CA ASP A 146 -26.07 0.99 28.85
C ASP A 146 -24.90 0.33 28.11
N ILE A 147 -25.02 0.25 26.77
CA ILE A 147 -24.03 -0.37 25.87
C ILE A 147 -23.67 0.63 24.78
N ALA A 148 -22.37 0.74 24.48
CA ALA A 148 -21.87 1.54 23.37
C ALA A 148 -20.94 0.73 22.48
N ARG A 149 -21.05 0.93 21.17
CA ARG A 149 -20.11 0.38 20.19
C ARG A 149 -19.84 1.38 19.08
N ILE A 150 -18.64 1.32 18.51
CA ILE A 150 -18.28 2.06 17.30
C ILE A 150 -18.07 1.04 16.18
N ASP A 151 -18.80 1.20 15.09
CA ASP A 151 -18.64 0.40 13.88
C ASP A 151 -17.83 1.21 12.85
N ARG A 152 -16.80 0.60 12.24
CA ARG A 152 -16.20 1.10 11.00
C ARG A 152 -16.98 0.53 9.82
N LEU A 153 -17.43 1.41 8.94
CA LEU A 153 -18.16 1.06 7.73
C LEU A 153 -17.27 1.24 6.50
N ASN A 154 -17.39 0.34 5.52
CA ASN A 154 -16.80 0.54 4.20
C ASN A 154 -17.64 1.50 3.34
N GLN A 155 -17.19 1.79 2.10
CA GLN A 155 -17.93 2.66 1.16
C GLN A 155 -19.34 2.12 0.80
N LEU A 156 -19.60 0.82 0.98
CA LEU A 156 -20.91 0.19 0.76
C LEU A 156 -21.81 0.25 2.01
N GLY A 157 -21.36 0.87 3.10
CA GLY A 157 -22.09 0.95 4.36
C GLY A 157 -22.09 -0.35 5.19
N GLN A 158 -21.27 -1.34 4.83
CA GLN A 158 -21.16 -2.60 5.56
C GLN A 158 -20.18 -2.44 6.73
N VAL A 159 -20.49 -3.05 7.86
CA VAL A 159 -19.60 -3.07 9.04
C VAL A 159 -18.40 -3.97 8.75
N VAL A 160 -17.20 -3.38 8.76
CA VAL A 160 -15.93 -4.11 8.57
C VAL A 160 -15.19 -4.32 9.89
N GLN A 161 -15.48 -3.50 10.91
CA GLN A 161 -14.89 -3.62 12.23
C GLN A 161 -15.84 -3.04 13.28
N THR A 162 -15.86 -3.64 14.47
CA THR A 162 -16.64 -3.15 15.62
C THR A 162 -15.74 -3.04 16.84
N PHE A 163 -15.87 -1.94 17.58
CA PHE A 163 -15.18 -1.67 18.83
C PHE A 163 -16.22 -1.56 19.95
N SER A 164 -16.13 -2.41 20.97
CA SER A 164 -16.92 -2.26 22.20
C SER A 164 -16.31 -1.15 23.06
N VAL A 165 -17.10 -0.15 23.42
CA VAL A 165 -16.62 1.03 24.16
C VAL A 165 -17.57 1.38 25.31
N THR A 166 -17.12 2.22 26.24
CA THR A 166 -17.99 2.79 27.28
C THR A 166 -18.87 3.90 26.68
N PRO A 167 -20.03 4.26 27.29
CA PRO A 167 -20.91 5.32 26.79
C PRO A 167 -20.26 6.70 26.61
N SER A 168 -19.15 6.96 27.32
CA SER A 168 -18.31 8.13 27.09
C SER A 168 -16.85 7.70 27.06
N GLY A 169 -16.05 8.34 26.19
CA GLY A 169 -14.63 8.02 26.08
C GLY A 169 -13.95 8.58 24.84
N GLN A 170 -12.73 8.10 24.62
CA GLN A 170 -11.93 8.39 23.44
C GLN A 170 -11.30 7.10 22.90
N LEU A 171 -11.13 7.02 21.57
CA LEU A 171 -10.56 5.85 20.88
C LEU A 171 -9.63 6.33 19.76
N PRO A 172 -8.30 6.13 19.90
CA PRO A 172 -7.40 6.33 18.78
C PRO A 172 -7.64 5.24 17.74
N VAL A 173 -7.88 5.64 16.49
CA VAL A 173 -8.07 4.74 15.34
C VAL A 173 -7.05 5.06 14.26
N THR A 174 -6.48 4.03 13.64
CA THR A 174 -5.62 4.18 12.46
C THR A 174 -6.48 4.20 11.21
N ILE A 175 -6.28 5.21 10.37
CA ILE A 175 -7.01 5.41 9.11
C ILE A 175 -6.50 4.38 8.10
N PRO A 176 -7.31 3.41 7.66
CA PRO A 176 -6.90 2.49 6.62
C PRO A 176 -6.52 3.24 5.36
N ALA A 177 -5.44 2.78 4.79
CA ALA A 177 -4.72 3.42 3.72
C ALA A 177 -5.28 3.10 2.32
N ASN A 178 -6.08 2.03 2.25
CA ASN A 178 -6.48 1.32 1.04
C ASN A 178 -8.00 1.11 0.95
N GLU A 179 -8.79 1.74 1.83
CA GLU A 179 -10.26 1.56 1.89
C GLU A 179 -11.05 2.68 1.19
N GLY A 180 -10.37 3.48 0.35
CA GLY A 180 -10.96 4.55 -0.45
C GLY A 180 -10.71 5.96 0.10
N SER A 181 -11.43 6.94 -0.43
CA SER A 181 -11.26 8.37 -0.09
C SER A 181 -12.00 8.79 1.19
N THR A 182 -12.87 7.93 1.73
CA THR A 182 -13.69 8.23 2.91
C THR A 182 -13.87 6.99 3.76
N ILE A 183 -13.77 7.15 5.07
CA ILE A 183 -14.08 6.10 6.06
C ILE A 183 -15.18 6.63 6.96
N THR A 184 -16.20 5.82 7.20
CA THR A 184 -17.33 6.20 8.05
C THR A 184 -17.29 5.40 9.34
N TYR A 185 -17.30 6.11 10.47
CA TYR A 185 -17.50 5.52 11.79
C TYR A 185 -18.94 5.76 12.22
N ARG A 186 -19.58 4.76 12.83
CA ARG A 186 -20.93 4.85 13.39
C ARG A 186 -20.90 4.49 14.86
N LEU A 187 -21.20 5.45 15.72
CA LEU A 187 -21.46 5.20 17.13
C LEU A 187 -22.90 4.69 17.28
N ALA A 188 -23.08 3.56 17.95
CA ALA A 188 -24.38 3.01 18.32
C ALA A 188 -24.47 2.87 19.84
N ILE A 189 -25.54 3.44 20.41
CA ILE A 189 -25.81 3.43 21.85
C ILE A 189 -27.13 2.73 22.11
N THR A 190 -27.12 1.75 23.01
CA THR A 190 -28.30 0.96 23.36
C THR A 190 -28.65 1.18 24.83
N ARG A 191 -29.95 1.31 25.12
CA ARG A 191 -30.52 1.28 26.47
C ARG A 191 -31.81 0.46 26.43
N GLY A 192 -31.86 -0.62 27.21
CA GLY A 192 -32.92 -1.62 27.08
C GLY A 192 -33.03 -2.16 25.64
N SER A 193 -34.20 -2.02 25.02
CA SER A 193 -34.46 -2.45 23.63
C SER A 193 -34.31 -1.34 22.58
N GLN A 194 -33.91 -0.13 22.98
CA GLN A 194 -33.78 1.01 22.07
C GLN A 194 -32.32 1.20 21.67
N GLU A 195 -32.09 1.52 20.40
CA GLU A 195 -30.77 1.87 19.86
C GLU A 195 -30.86 3.21 19.12
N VAL A 196 -29.89 4.09 19.38
CA VAL A 196 -29.67 5.33 18.63
C VAL A 196 -28.29 5.28 17.99
N THR A 197 -28.16 5.87 16.79
CA THR A 197 -26.88 5.88 16.07
C THR A 197 -26.50 7.29 15.62
N SER A 198 -25.19 7.54 15.51
CA SER A 198 -24.61 8.76 14.94
C SER A 198 -23.42 8.39 14.05
N THR A 199 -23.26 9.06 12.92
CA THR A 199 -22.21 8.78 11.94
C THR A 199 -21.22 9.94 11.83
N LEU A 200 -19.96 9.58 11.64
CA LEU A 200 -18.84 10.49 11.45
C LEU A 200 -18.04 10.00 10.25
N THR A 201 -17.85 10.88 9.26
CA THR A 201 -17.07 10.55 8.06
C THR A 201 -15.73 11.26 8.13
N ILE A 202 -14.65 10.51 7.92
CA ILE A 202 -13.29 11.03 7.81
C ILE A 202 -12.87 10.92 6.35
N THR A 203 -12.52 12.05 5.73
CA THR A 203 -11.92 12.07 4.40
C THR A 203 -10.45 11.71 4.51
N VAL A 204 -10.02 10.74 3.72
CA VAL A 204 -8.61 10.37 3.64
C VAL A 204 -7.89 11.41 2.77
N SER A 205 -7.14 12.33 3.40
CA SER A 205 -6.34 13.34 2.72
C SER A 205 -4.92 12.85 2.49
N GLY A 206 -4.51 12.79 1.24
CA GLY A 206 -3.19 12.27 0.89
C GLY A 206 -3.28 10.79 0.53
N GLY A 207 -2.20 10.30 -0.05
CA GLY A 207 -2.23 9.05 -0.80
C GLY A 207 -2.88 9.23 -2.17
N ALA A 208 -3.01 8.12 -2.89
CA ALA A 208 -3.41 8.08 -4.28
C ALA A 208 -4.84 8.56 -4.59
N ALA A 209 -5.73 8.61 -3.59
CA ALA A 209 -7.15 8.88 -3.78
C ALA A 209 -7.47 10.31 -4.25
N ASN A 210 -6.62 11.30 -3.91
CA ASN A 210 -6.87 12.72 -4.20
C ASN A 210 -5.94 13.28 -5.29
N CYS A 211 -5.47 12.41 -6.17
CA CYS A 211 -4.52 12.81 -7.20
C CYS A 211 -5.21 13.42 -8.41
N SER A 212 -4.69 14.56 -8.88
CA SER A 212 -5.13 15.17 -10.13
C SER A 212 -4.80 14.28 -11.34
N ILE A 213 -3.79 13.43 -11.21
CA ILE A 213 -3.41 12.40 -12.17
C ILE A 213 -3.70 11.05 -11.54
N ASN A 214 -4.51 10.22 -12.21
CA ASN A 214 -4.83 8.89 -11.72
C ASN A 214 -3.67 7.90 -11.97
N TRP A 215 -3.53 6.94 -11.08
CA TRP A 215 -2.70 5.76 -11.29
C TRP A 215 -3.31 4.87 -12.38
N PHE A 216 -2.51 4.39 -13.35
CA PHE A 216 -3.04 3.57 -14.46
C PHE A 216 -3.66 2.25 -14.00
N PHE A 217 -3.35 1.81 -12.79
CA PHE A 217 -3.83 0.57 -12.21
C PHE A 217 -4.95 0.76 -11.19
N GLY A 218 -5.45 1.99 -11.01
CA GLY A 218 -6.47 2.38 -10.03
C GLY A 218 -5.86 3.00 -8.77
N ASN A 219 -6.41 4.14 -8.34
CA ASN A 219 -5.92 4.88 -7.17
C ASN A 219 -6.09 4.08 -5.87
N GLU A 220 -7.11 3.23 -5.81
CA GLU A 220 -7.42 2.35 -4.69
C GLU A 220 -6.36 1.27 -4.44
N PHE A 221 -5.55 0.93 -5.45
CA PHE A 221 -4.48 -0.07 -5.33
C PHE A 221 -3.11 0.55 -5.04
N ALA A 222 -2.97 1.88 -5.18
CA ALA A 222 -1.70 2.53 -4.94
C ALA A 222 -1.38 2.58 -3.44
N PRO A 223 -0.11 2.34 -3.04
CA PRO A 223 0.26 2.40 -1.64
C PRO A 223 -0.09 3.78 -1.03
N PRO A 224 -0.57 3.84 0.22
CA PRO A 224 -0.95 5.10 0.84
C PRO A 224 0.21 6.10 0.96
N GLU A 225 1.43 5.58 1.10
CA GLU A 225 2.62 6.37 1.39
C GLU A 225 3.22 7.07 0.16
N VAL A 226 2.86 6.65 -1.06
CA VAL A 226 3.56 7.10 -2.29
C VAL A 226 3.02 8.40 -2.89
N GLY A 227 1.89 8.90 -2.36
CA GLY A 227 1.24 10.11 -2.84
C GLY A 227 0.72 9.96 -4.28
N CYS A 228 0.90 11.03 -5.06
CA CYS A 228 0.38 11.11 -6.43
C CYS A 228 1.42 10.82 -7.50
N PRO A 229 1.00 10.26 -8.64
CA PRO A 229 1.91 10.08 -9.76
C PRO A 229 2.35 11.45 -10.29
N THR A 230 3.61 11.54 -10.72
CA THR A 230 4.23 12.79 -11.19
C THR A 230 3.89 13.11 -12.64
N ALA A 231 3.45 12.10 -13.41
CA ALA A 231 3.04 12.23 -14.80
C ALA A 231 1.92 11.24 -15.13
N VAL A 232 1.20 11.51 -16.23
CA VAL A 232 0.28 10.54 -16.82
C VAL A 232 1.05 9.27 -17.22
N ALA A 233 0.37 8.13 -17.17
CA ALA A 233 0.99 6.88 -17.58
C ALA A 233 1.36 6.90 -19.07
N SER A 234 2.46 6.22 -19.40
CA SER A 234 3.01 6.16 -20.76
C SER A 234 3.17 4.71 -21.19
N GLN A 235 2.83 4.42 -22.45
CA GLN A 235 3.11 3.12 -23.06
C GLN A 235 4.50 3.15 -23.70
N VAL A 236 5.36 2.21 -23.31
CA VAL A 236 6.72 2.08 -23.83
C VAL A 236 6.93 0.67 -24.34
N ALA A 237 7.79 0.49 -25.36
CA ALA A 237 8.19 -0.86 -25.73
C ALA A 237 8.98 -1.48 -24.57
N GLY A 238 8.66 -2.74 -24.25
CA GLY A 238 9.33 -3.46 -23.19
C GLY A 238 9.34 -4.96 -23.47
N VAL A 239 10.17 -5.66 -22.71
CA VAL A 239 10.25 -7.12 -22.73
C VAL A 239 10.07 -7.61 -21.31
N TYR A 240 9.31 -8.68 -21.12
CA TYR A 240 9.10 -9.32 -19.82
C TYR A 240 9.35 -10.81 -19.95
N GLN A 241 10.12 -11.38 -19.02
CA GLN A 241 10.25 -12.81 -18.91
C GLN A 241 10.26 -13.23 -17.43
N PRO A 242 9.32 -14.09 -17.00
CA PRO A 242 9.38 -14.72 -15.69
C PRO A 242 10.41 -15.86 -15.69
N PHE A 243 11.10 -16.00 -14.57
CA PHE A 243 12.10 -17.05 -14.30
C PHE A 243 11.67 -17.85 -13.07
N GLN A 244 12.39 -18.94 -12.76
CA GLN A 244 12.05 -19.83 -11.65
C GLN A 244 12.06 -19.14 -10.28
N THR A 245 12.97 -18.20 -10.06
CA THR A 245 13.14 -17.48 -8.77
C THR A 245 13.13 -15.95 -8.94
N GLY A 246 12.53 -15.45 -10.03
CA GLY A 246 12.49 -14.03 -10.30
C GLY A 246 11.83 -13.65 -11.62
N ARG A 247 12.03 -12.41 -12.05
CA ARG A 247 11.62 -11.94 -13.38
C ARG A 247 12.58 -10.85 -13.88
N MET A 248 12.69 -10.71 -15.19
CA MET A 248 13.37 -9.57 -15.82
C MET A 248 12.38 -8.73 -16.62
N ILE A 249 12.56 -7.42 -16.55
CA ILE A 249 11.77 -6.42 -17.29
C ILE A 249 12.75 -5.50 -18.00
N TYR A 250 12.70 -5.42 -19.32
CA TYR A 250 13.42 -4.40 -20.09
C TYR A 250 12.46 -3.29 -20.49
N LEU A 251 12.90 -2.04 -20.38
CA LEU A 251 12.16 -0.87 -20.85
C LEU A 251 13.02 -0.06 -21.82
N GLN A 252 12.50 0.13 -23.04
CA GLN A 252 13.22 0.85 -24.09
C GLN A 252 13.43 2.33 -23.75
N SER A 253 12.46 2.96 -23.08
CA SER A 253 12.52 4.40 -22.75
C SER A 253 13.70 4.78 -21.87
N THR A 254 14.15 3.87 -21.01
CA THR A 254 15.29 4.08 -20.10
C THR A 254 16.52 3.27 -20.51
N ASN A 255 16.40 2.38 -21.50
CA ASN A 255 17.39 1.37 -21.87
C ASN A 255 17.91 0.58 -20.64
N LYS A 256 16.99 0.24 -19.72
CA LYS A 256 17.30 -0.50 -18.48
C LYS A 256 16.64 -1.87 -18.47
N ILE A 257 17.36 -2.82 -17.87
CA ILE A 257 16.84 -4.12 -17.46
C ILE A 257 16.71 -4.10 -15.93
N TYR A 258 15.49 -4.28 -15.46
CA TYR A 258 15.15 -4.46 -14.06
C TYR A 258 15.07 -5.96 -13.78
N THR A 259 15.86 -6.43 -12.83
CA THR A 259 15.86 -7.83 -12.40
C THR A 259 15.29 -7.93 -11.01
N LEU A 260 14.12 -8.54 -10.87
CA LEU A 260 13.42 -8.73 -9.61
C LEU A 260 13.64 -10.17 -9.16
N VAL A 261 14.39 -10.34 -8.08
CA VAL A 261 14.64 -11.64 -7.43
C VAL A 261 13.59 -11.83 -6.34
N GLU A 262 12.98 -13.02 -6.28
CA GLU A 262 12.08 -13.37 -5.17
C GLU A 262 12.87 -13.67 -3.89
N ALA A 263 12.25 -13.45 -2.74
CA ALA A 263 12.80 -13.89 -1.47
C ALA A 263 12.80 -15.43 -1.40
N GLY A 264 13.86 -16.04 -0.85
CA GLY A 264 13.93 -17.50 -0.69
C GLY A 264 15.19 -18.18 -1.23
N GLY A 265 16.28 -17.43 -1.40
CA GLY A 265 17.59 -17.96 -1.79
C GLY A 265 18.73 -17.25 -1.05
N VAL A 266 19.65 -16.64 -1.80
CA VAL A 266 20.76 -15.84 -1.25
C VAL A 266 20.28 -14.53 -0.60
N LEU A 267 19.05 -14.10 -0.93
CA LEU A 267 18.47 -12.83 -0.47
C LEU A 267 17.35 -13.05 0.53
N THR A 268 17.34 -12.25 1.58
CA THR A 268 16.34 -12.26 2.66
C THR A 268 15.03 -11.57 2.28
N GLU A 269 15.08 -10.68 1.29
CA GLU A 269 13.95 -9.90 0.79
C GLU A 269 13.94 -9.89 -0.74
N GLY A 270 12.79 -9.52 -1.33
CA GLY A 270 12.68 -9.35 -2.77
C GLY A 270 13.54 -8.17 -3.24
N ALA A 271 14.55 -8.43 -4.05
CA ALA A 271 15.50 -7.41 -4.49
C ALA A 271 15.30 -7.04 -5.96
N VAL A 272 15.38 -5.75 -6.29
CA VAL A 272 15.43 -5.24 -7.66
C VAL A 272 16.80 -4.66 -7.92
N THR A 273 17.40 -5.03 -9.05
CA THR A 273 18.61 -4.41 -9.58
C THR A 273 18.30 -3.72 -10.89
N GLU A 274 19.07 -2.68 -11.21
CA GLU A 274 18.94 -1.90 -12.44
C GLU A 274 20.24 -2.00 -13.24
N ASN A 275 20.15 -2.56 -14.44
CA ASN A 275 21.30 -2.70 -15.33
C ASN A 275 21.04 -1.96 -16.63
N THR A 276 22.01 -1.19 -17.13
CA THR A 276 21.92 -0.66 -18.49
C THR A 276 22.02 -1.82 -19.47
N ASN A 277 21.10 -1.90 -20.43
CA ASN A 277 21.14 -2.94 -21.45
C ASN A 277 22.39 -2.77 -22.33
N GLY A 278 23.27 -3.77 -22.30
CA GLY A 278 24.48 -3.87 -23.14
C GLY A 278 24.37 -4.91 -24.26
N TRP A 279 23.18 -5.44 -24.53
CA TRP A 279 22.98 -6.42 -25.59
C TRP A 279 23.24 -5.83 -26.97
N ASP A 280 23.95 -6.57 -27.80
CA ASP A 280 24.37 -6.21 -29.16
C ASP A 280 23.27 -6.42 -30.23
N GLY A 281 22.13 -6.98 -29.84
CA GLY A 281 21.03 -7.31 -30.75
C GLY A 281 21.18 -8.66 -31.47
N THR A 282 22.29 -9.36 -31.29
CA THR A 282 22.62 -10.60 -32.03
C THR A 282 23.03 -11.77 -31.13
N SER A 283 23.49 -11.49 -29.92
CA SER A 283 23.93 -12.49 -28.96
C SER A 283 22.77 -13.39 -28.56
N THR A 284 22.99 -14.70 -28.71
CA THR A 284 22.07 -15.79 -28.34
C THR A 284 22.58 -16.52 -27.09
N TYR A 285 21.74 -17.37 -26.50
CA TYR A 285 22.12 -18.19 -25.34
C TYR A 285 23.38 -19.03 -25.62
N GLN A 286 23.43 -19.68 -26.78
CA GLN A 286 24.57 -20.51 -27.17
C GLN A 286 25.83 -19.67 -27.42
N SER A 287 25.73 -18.55 -28.15
CA SER A 287 26.89 -17.71 -28.45
C SER A 287 27.44 -16.98 -27.22
N SER A 288 26.63 -16.83 -26.18
CA SER A 288 27.01 -16.12 -24.93
C SER A 288 27.65 -17.05 -23.89
N GLY A 289 27.87 -18.33 -24.21
CA GLY A 289 28.54 -19.27 -23.31
C GLY A 289 27.74 -19.61 -22.05
N CYS A 290 26.41 -19.50 -22.08
CA CYS A 290 25.54 -19.68 -20.92
C CYS A 290 25.45 -21.13 -20.42
N GLY A 291 26.07 -22.08 -21.12
CA GLY A 291 26.06 -23.51 -20.82
C GLY A 291 24.98 -24.27 -21.59
N ASN A 292 24.53 -25.39 -21.03
CA ASN A 292 23.53 -26.23 -21.66
C ASN A 292 22.14 -25.57 -21.61
N PRO A 293 21.29 -25.79 -22.64
CA PRO A 293 19.92 -25.29 -22.63
C PRO A 293 19.10 -25.94 -21.51
N PRO A 294 17.98 -25.31 -21.10
CA PRO A 294 17.09 -25.87 -20.10
C PRO A 294 16.48 -27.22 -20.52
N GLY A 295 16.05 -28.00 -19.52
CA GLY A 295 15.21 -29.17 -19.74
C GLY A 295 13.81 -28.82 -20.28
N SER A 296 13.03 -29.84 -20.63
CA SER A 296 11.68 -29.66 -21.19
C SER A 296 10.77 -28.81 -20.28
N GLY A 297 10.04 -27.87 -20.88
CA GLY A 297 9.07 -27.00 -20.18
C GLY A 297 9.67 -25.72 -19.57
N LEU A 298 10.96 -25.49 -19.75
CA LEU A 298 11.65 -24.26 -19.38
C LEU A 298 12.18 -23.56 -20.64
N PHE A 299 12.44 -22.26 -20.53
CA PHE A 299 12.83 -21.39 -21.63
C PHE A 299 14.20 -20.78 -21.34
N GLU A 300 15.04 -20.68 -22.37
CA GLU A 300 16.23 -19.85 -22.28
C GLU A 300 15.84 -18.38 -22.11
N PRO A 301 16.67 -17.57 -21.43
CA PRO A 301 16.56 -16.12 -21.53
C PRO A 301 16.54 -15.70 -22.99
N GLN A 302 15.70 -14.74 -23.34
CA GLN A 302 15.58 -14.26 -24.72
C GLN A 302 16.07 -12.80 -24.84
N GLN A 303 16.58 -12.45 -26.02
CA GLN A 303 17.00 -11.09 -26.37
C GLN A 303 17.99 -10.48 -25.37
N MET A 304 17.74 -9.26 -24.89
CA MET A 304 18.61 -8.55 -23.95
C MET A 304 18.80 -9.26 -22.61
N PHE A 305 17.90 -10.16 -22.24
CA PHE A 305 18.07 -10.96 -21.03
C PHE A 305 19.19 -11.98 -21.17
N VAL A 306 19.52 -12.45 -22.37
CA VAL A 306 20.68 -13.34 -22.59
C VAL A 306 21.97 -12.69 -22.12
N TRP A 307 22.22 -11.45 -22.56
CA TRP A 307 23.43 -10.71 -22.20
C TRP A 307 23.55 -10.57 -20.68
N LEU A 308 22.48 -10.08 -20.04
CA LEU A 308 22.48 -9.90 -18.59
C LEU A 308 22.66 -11.24 -17.87
N TYR A 309 21.89 -12.24 -18.26
CA TYR A 309 21.83 -13.56 -17.63
C TYR A 309 23.18 -14.29 -17.62
N CYS A 310 23.97 -14.17 -18.68
CA CYS A 310 25.19 -14.95 -18.88
C CYS A 310 26.48 -14.19 -18.58
N GLN A 311 26.48 -12.87 -18.73
CA GLN A 311 27.72 -12.08 -18.73
C GLN A 311 27.85 -11.14 -17.54
N THR A 312 26.80 -10.97 -16.73
CA THR A 312 26.80 -10.01 -15.63
C THR A 312 26.59 -10.66 -14.27
N MET A 313 27.19 -10.05 -13.26
CA MET A 313 27.06 -10.46 -11.87
C MET A 313 25.90 -9.72 -11.21
N GLY A 314 25.04 -10.46 -10.51
CA GLY A 314 24.02 -9.95 -9.61
C GLY A 314 24.42 -10.09 -8.13
N PRO A 315 23.54 -9.70 -7.19
CA PRO A 315 23.80 -9.72 -5.75
C PRO A 315 24.11 -11.11 -5.15
N GLY A 316 23.83 -12.19 -5.88
CA GLY A 316 24.09 -13.57 -5.46
C GLY A 316 25.02 -14.37 -6.37
N GLY A 317 25.77 -13.70 -7.26
CA GLY A 317 26.60 -14.35 -8.28
C GLY A 317 26.07 -14.12 -9.70
N LEU A 318 26.40 -15.01 -10.63
CA LEU A 318 25.86 -14.93 -12.00
C LEU A 318 24.34 -15.11 -11.98
N TRP A 319 23.64 -14.34 -12.82
CA TRP A 319 22.18 -14.37 -12.87
C TRP A 319 21.60 -15.75 -13.20
N ASN A 320 22.34 -16.58 -13.94
CA ASN A 320 21.94 -17.96 -14.20
C ASN A 320 21.85 -18.85 -12.95
N THR A 321 22.67 -18.58 -11.93
CA THR A 321 22.58 -19.27 -10.64
C THR A 321 21.53 -18.67 -9.71
N VAL A 322 21.16 -17.40 -9.91
CA VAL A 322 20.24 -16.68 -9.04
C VAL A 322 18.79 -16.86 -9.48
N LEU A 323 18.49 -16.79 -10.78
CA LEU A 323 17.12 -16.75 -11.32
C LEU A 323 16.60 -18.12 -11.80
N GLY A 324 17.50 -19.04 -12.09
CA GLY A 324 17.16 -20.24 -12.87
C GLY A 324 16.69 -19.88 -14.28
N PHE A 325 15.97 -20.79 -14.94
CA PHE A 325 15.53 -20.59 -16.33
C PHE A 325 14.20 -19.86 -16.44
N GLY A 326 13.89 -19.37 -17.64
CA GLY A 326 12.59 -18.77 -17.96
C GLY A 326 11.48 -19.80 -17.81
N THR A 327 10.34 -19.41 -17.25
CA THR A 327 9.15 -20.28 -17.13
C THR A 327 8.19 -20.11 -18.31
N THR A 328 8.35 -19.02 -19.06
CA THR A 328 7.64 -18.77 -20.33
C THR A 328 8.58 -18.07 -21.32
N ALA A 329 8.18 -18.01 -22.59
CA ALA A 329 8.85 -17.18 -23.58
C ALA A 329 8.73 -15.69 -23.19
N ALA A 330 9.67 -14.87 -23.67
CA ALA A 330 9.65 -13.44 -23.40
C ALA A 330 8.48 -12.76 -24.12
N ASP A 331 7.71 -11.98 -23.37
CA ASP A 331 6.65 -11.16 -23.91
C ASP A 331 7.16 -9.78 -24.29
N ASN A 332 6.95 -9.41 -25.55
CA ASN A 332 7.40 -8.20 -26.22
C ASN A 332 6.31 -7.13 -26.33
N SER A 333 5.16 -7.33 -25.70
CA SER A 333 4.10 -6.32 -25.68
C SER A 333 4.55 -5.05 -24.97
N GLN A 334 3.92 -3.93 -25.33
CA GLN A 334 4.16 -2.65 -24.68
C GLN A 334 3.86 -2.73 -23.17
N ARG A 335 4.57 -1.89 -22.40
CA ARG A 335 4.42 -1.73 -20.96
C ARG A 335 3.88 -0.35 -20.66
N THR A 336 2.87 -0.29 -19.82
CA THR A 336 2.39 0.94 -19.20
C THR A 336 3.26 1.24 -17.99
N ILE A 337 3.88 2.42 -18.00
CA ILE A 337 4.73 2.89 -16.91
C ILE A 337 4.25 4.21 -16.32
N GLN A 338 4.52 4.41 -15.04
CA GLN A 338 4.24 5.66 -14.33
C GLN A 338 5.21 5.84 -13.16
N LEU A 339 5.57 7.08 -12.82
CA LEU A 339 6.48 7.40 -11.71
C LEU A 339 5.70 8.01 -10.54
N ASP A 340 6.07 7.64 -9.31
CA ASP A 340 5.66 8.37 -8.11
C ASP A 340 6.58 9.58 -7.84
N SER A 341 6.24 10.34 -6.80
CA SER A 341 7.02 11.49 -6.32
C SER A 341 8.40 11.13 -5.75
N SER A 342 8.62 9.85 -5.38
CA SER A 342 9.92 9.34 -4.92
C SER A 342 10.82 8.88 -6.07
N GLY A 343 10.33 8.90 -7.31
CA GLY A 343 11.02 8.38 -8.49
C GLY A 343 10.90 6.87 -8.65
N ALA A 344 10.06 6.19 -7.86
CA ALA A 344 9.80 4.77 -8.06
C ALA A 344 8.93 4.56 -9.30
N LEU A 345 9.28 3.53 -10.05
CA LEU A 345 8.65 3.16 -11.31
C LEU A 345 7.58 2.09 -11.07
N TYR A 346 6.37 2.37 -11.54
CA TYR A 346 5.30 1.39 -11.62
C TYR A 346 5.24 0.88 -13.05
N VAL A 347 5.19 -0.44 -13.21
CA VAL A 347 5.18 -1.10 -14.52
C VAL A 347 4.20 -2.27 -14.50
N ASP A 348 3.35 -2.35 -15.51
CA ASP A 348 2.49 -3.52 -15.74
C ASP A 348 3.26 -4.68 -16.37
N VAL A 349 2.75 -5.88 -16.17
CA VAL A 349 3.27 -7.09 -16.81
C VAL A 349 2.10 -7.99 -17.26
N PRO A 350 2.36 -9.02 -18.08
CA PRO A 350 1.34 -10.00 -18.46
C PRO A 350 0.58 -10.58 -17.27
N GLY A 351 -0.72 -10.76 -17.45
CA GLY A 351 -1.62 -11.21 -16.39
C GLY A 351 -2.15 -10.08 -15.48
N GLY A 352 -1.88 -8.80 -15.81
CA GLY A 352 -2.44 -7.65 -15.12
C GLY A 352 -1.77 -7.31 -13.79
N ALA A 353 -0.65 -7.95 -13.48
CA ALA A 353 0.14 -7.62 -12.31
C ALA A 353 0.89 -6.31 -12.51
N VAL A 354 1.13 -5.59 -11.41
CA VAL A 354 1.87 -4.33 -11.41
C VAL A 354 2.98 -4.40 -10.37
N TYR A 355 4.19 -4.01 -10.75
CA TYR A 355 5.32 -3.93 -9.84
C TYR A 355 5.72 -2.48 -9.59
N ARG A 356 6.03 -2.17 -8.34
CA ARG A 356 6.72 -0.96 -7.93
C ARG A 356 8.21 -1.25 -7.81
N LEU A 357 9.02 -0.50 -8.55
CA LEU A 357 10.47 -0.59 -8.65
C LEU A 357 11.06 0.72 -8.12
N PRO A 358 11.46 0.78 -6.84
CA PRO A 358 12.13 1.97 -6.32
C PRO A 358 13.50 2.13 -6.98
N PRO A 359 13.98 3.39 -7.17
CA PRO A 359 15.31 3.61 -7.69
C PRO A 359 16.35 2.94 -6.79
N VAL A 360 17.38 2.35 -7.40
CA VAL A 360 18.52 1.80 -6.65
C VAL A 360 19.40 2.97 -6.17
N PRO A 361 19.57 3.18 -4.85
CA PRO A 361 20.38 4.28 -4.35
C PRO A 361 21.83 4.17 -4.82
N ALA A 362 22.49 5.31 -5.03
CA ALA A 362 23.89 5.34 -5.42
C ALA A 362 24.76 4.58 -4.40
N GLY A 363 25.58 3.65 -4.89
CA GLY A 363 26.43 2.79 -4.05
C GLY A 363 25.74 1.54 -3.49
N GLN A 364 24.44 1.35 -3.74
CA GLN A 364 23.75 0.10 -3.45
C GLN A 364 23.65 -0.78 -4.71
N LEU A 365 23.64 -2.09 -4.52
CA LEU A 365 23.49 -3.05 -5.62
C LEU A 365 22.01 -3.31 -5.96
N SER A 366 21.10 -3.07 -5.01
CA SER A 366 19.68 -3.38 -5.17
C SER A 366 18.80 -2.51 -4.27
N SER A 367 17.51 -2.46 -4.59
CA SER A 367 16.43 -1.95 -3.75
C SER A 367 15.37 -3.03 -3.53
N THR A 368 14.30 -2.76 -2.77
CA THR A 368 13.22 -3.74 -2.52
C THR A 368 12.01 -3.45 -3.41
N TRP A 369 11.66 -4.38 -4.30
CA TRP A 369 10.46 -4.24 -5.14
C TRP A 369 9.21 -4.71 -4.41
N LYS A 370 8.03 -4.27 -4.89
CA LYS A 370 6.73 -4.70 -4.35
C LYS A 370 5.75 -5.00 -5.48
N LYS A 371 5.00 -6.10 -5.37
CA LYS A 371 3.83 -6.35 -6.22
C LYS A 371 2.65 -5.53 -5.68
N ILE A 372 2.00 -4.77 -6.55
CA ILE A 372 0.88 -3.87 -6.23
C ILE A 372 -0.47 -4.53 -6.51
N LYS A 373 -0.56 -5.22 -7.64
CA LYS A 373 -1.75 -5.93 -8.13
C LYS A 373 -1.35 -7.31 -8.62
#